data_AF-S5U4P0-F1
#
_entry.id   AF-S5U4P0-F1
#
_cell.length_a   1.000
_cell.length_b   1.000
_cell.length_c   1.000
_cell.angle_alpha   90.00
_cell.angle_beta   90.00
_cell.angle_gamma   90.00
#
_symmetry.space_group_name_H-M   'P 1'
#
loop_
_entity.id
_entity.type
_entity.pdbx_description
1 polymer ?
#
loop_
_entity_poly.entity_id
_entity_poly.type
_entity_poly.pdbx_seq_one_letter_code
_entity_poly.pdbx_strand_id
1 'polypeptide(L)'
;MFTAYMILSPIVAIALVGLNWLLATSNSYIEKSGPFECGFTSYQQSRSAFSVAFILVAILFLPFDLEISSILPYVISPYNNGLYGLIILIIFLFLLVVAFIVEIQLKALQLNREFVDDGPISILYNINK
;
A
#
# COMPACT_ATOMS: atom_id res chain seq x y z
N MET A 1 10.44 -30.30 -11.93
CA MET A 1 9.44 -29.48 -12.64
C MET A 1 9.19 -28.15 -11.93
N PHE A 2 8.82 -28.13 -10.64
CA PHE A 2 8.63 -26.88 -9.86
C PHE A 2 9.85 -25.94 -9.85
N THR A 3 11.05 -26.48 -9.58
CA THR A 3 12.30 -25.70 -9.56
C THR A 3 12.62 -25.08 -10.92
N ALA A 4 12.29 -25.76 -12.02
CA ALA A 4 12.49 -25.25 -13.37
C ALA A 4 11.59 -24.04 -13.65
N TYR A 5 10.32 -24.06 -13.21
CA TYR A 5 9.41 -22.93 -13.38
C TYR A 5 9.80 -21.69 -12.57
N MET A 6 10.26 -21.89 -11.32
CA MET A 6 10.74 -20.78 -10.48
C MET A 6 11.96 -20.08 -11.08
N ILE A 7 12.81 -20.81 -11.79
CA ILE A 7 14.01 -20.26 -12.44
C ILE A 7 13.67 -19.66 -13.81
N LEU A 8 12.79 -20.29 -14.59
CA LEU A 8 12.44 -19.84 -15.94
C LEU A 8 11.75 -18.46 -15.96
N SER A 9 10.81 -18.21 -15.04
CA SER A 9 10.02 -16.96 -14.99
C SER A 9 10.89 -15.68 -14.94
N PRO A 10 11.83 -15.51 -13.99
CA PRO A 10 12.68 -14.33 -13.95
C PRO A 10 13.65 -14.26 -15.13
N ILE A 11 14.12 -15.41 -15.64
CA ILE A 11 15.02 -15.44 -16.81
C ILE A 11 14.32 -14.87 -18.04
N VAL A 12 13.06 -15.25 -18.30
CA VAL A 12 12.29 -14.73 -19.42
C VAL A 12 12.02 -13.23 -19.26
N ALA A 13 11.69 -12.78 -18.05
CA ALA A 13 11.49 -11.35 -17.78
C ALA A 13 12.75 -10.53 -18.07
N ILE A 14 13.91 -10.99 -17.60
CA ILE A 14 15.21 -10.33 -17.83
C ILE A 14 15.59 -10.38 -19.31
N ALA A 15 15.34 -11.51 -19.99
CA ALA A 15 15.64 -11.65 -21.42
C ALA A 15 14.82 -10.66 -22.27
N LEU A 16 13.53 -10.47 -21.97
CA LEU A 16 12.69 -9.49 -22.69
C LEU A 16 13.13 -8.05 -22.44
N VAL A 17 13.49 -7.70 -21.20
CA VAL A 17 14.04 -6.38 -20.87
C VAL A 17 15.39 -6.16 -21.57
N GLY A 18 16.27 -7.17 -21.57
CA GLY A 18 17.56 -7.11 -22.25
C GLY A 18 17.40 -6.98 -23.78
N LEU A 19 16.45 -7.69 -24.36
CA LEU A 19 16.13 -7.60 -25.79
C LEU A 19 15.56 -6.22 -26.14
N ASN A 20 14.68 -5.65 -25.30
CA ASN A 20 14.22 -4.27 -25.48
C ASN A 20 15.40 -3.27 -25.44
N TRP A 21 16.34 -3.44 -24.50
CA TRP A 21 17.50 -2.55 -24.42
C TRP A 21 18.44 -2.66 -25.64
N LEU A 22 18.59 -3.86 -26.21
CA LEU A 22 19.39 -4.08 -27.42
C LEU A 22 18.72 -3.54 -28.71
N LEU A 23 17.40 -3.67 -28.83
CA LEU A 23 16.68 -3.30 -30.05
C LEU A 23 16.10 -1.88 -30.03
N ALA A 24 15.80 -1.32 -28.85
CA ALA A 24 15.16 -0.01 -28.75
C ALA A 24 16.16 1.12 -29.03
N THR A 25 15.75 2.07 -29.86
CA THR A 25 16.51 3.31 -30.06
C THR A 25 16.33 4.24 -28.85
N SER A 26 17.43 4.52 -28.15
CA SER A 26 17.45 5.44 -27.01
C SER A 26 17.92 6.83 -27.44
N ASN A 27 16.98 7.70 -27.80
CA ASN A 27 17.27 9.13 -27.95
C ASN A 27 16.89 9.86 -26.66
N SER A 28 17.90 10.34 -25.93
CA SER A 28 17.75 11.11 -24.69
C SER A 28 17.91 12.60 -24.99
N TYR A 29 16.86 13.37 -24.75
CA TYR A 29 16.88 14.84 -24.80
C TYR A 29 16.45 15.38 -23.44
N ILE A 30 16.88 16.60 -23.11
CA ILE A 30 16.72 17.22 -21.78
C ILE A 30 15.26 17.15 -21.29
N GLU A 31 14.31 17.50 -22.15
CA GLU A 31 12.87 17.47 -21.85
C GLU A 31 12.27 16.04 -21.75
N LYS A 32 12.95 15.01 -22.27
CA LYS A 32 12.54 13.60 -22.13
C LYS A 32 12.96 13.03 -20.78
N SER A 33 14.10 13.49 -20.28
CA SER A 33 14.70 13.03 -19.03
C SER A 33 14.14 13.73 -17.80
N GLY A 34 13.41 14.83 -17.99
CA GLY A 34 12.73 15.57 -16.92
C GLY A 34 11.36 14.97 -16.55
N PRO A 35 10.85 15.27 -15.34
CA PRO A 35 9.45 14.99 -15.01
C PRO A 35 8.51 15.75 -15.94
N PHE A 36 7.36 15.16 -16.27
CA PHE A 36 6.29 15.86 -17.00
C PHE A 36 5.65 16.90 -16.09
N GLU A 37 6.12 18.15 -16.16
CA GLU A 37 5.55 19.30 -15.46
C GLU A 37 4.91 20.28 -16.46
N CYS A 38 3.87 21.01 -16.04
CA CYS A 38 3.18 22.00 -16.87
C CYS A 38 3.96 23.32 -17.06
N GLY A 39 5.31 23.28 -17.07
CA GLY A 39 6.17 24.44 -17.33
C GLY A 39 6.50 25.32 -16.11
N PHE A 40 6.20 24.87 -14.89
CA PHE A 40 6.57 25.56 -13.65
C PHE A 40 7.62 24.74 -12.89
N THR A 41 8.74 25.37 -12.53
CA THR A 41 9.77 24.72 -11.71
C THR A 41 9.28 24.61 -10.27
N SER A 42 9.09 23.39 -9.80
CA SER A 42 8.72 23.10 -8.42
C SER A 42 9.93 23.32 -7.49
N TYR A 43 10.21 24.56 -7.10
CA TYR A 43 11.03 24.85 -5.91
C TYR A 43 10.21 24.55 -4.65
N GLN A 44 9.85 23.28 -4.43
CA GLN A 44 9.05 22.89 -3.27
C GLN A 44 9.44 21.52 -2.69
N GLN A 45 9.17 21.40 -1.41
CA GLN A 45 9.40 20.25 -0.54
C GLN A 45 8.95 18.92 -1.20
N SER A 46 9.86 17.95 -1.36
CA SER A 46 9.56 16.63 -1.94
C SER A 46 8.59 15.77 -1.12
N ARG A 47 8.14 16.26 0.05
CA ARG A 47 7.16 15.58 0.89
C ARG A 47 5.85 16.34 0.83
N SER A 48 4.86 15.73 0.19
CA SER A 48 3.47 16.13 0.29
C SER A 48 2.88 15.63 1.63
N ALA A 49 2.03 16.46 2.24
CA ALA A 49 1.20 16.00 3.34
C ALA A 49 0.16 15.02 2.79
N PHE A 50 0.10 13.82 3.38
CA PHE A 50 -0.89 12.81 3.07
C PHE A 50 -1.69 12.48 4.34
N SER A 51 -2.93 12.01 4.16
CA SER A 51 -3.78 11.63 5.29
C SER A 51 -3.16 10.47 6.09
N VAL A 52 -3.22 10.55 7.41
CA VAL A 52 -2.71 9.51 8.33
C VAL A 52 -3.37 8.14 8.06
N ALA A 53 -4.59 8.12 7.52
CA ALA A 53 -5.30 6.89 7.17
C ALA A 53 -4.47 5.95 6.26
N PHE A 54 -3.63 6.47 5.36
CA PHE A 54 -2.82 5.64 4.47
C PHE A 54 -1.74 4.85 5.19
N ILE A 55 -1.08 5.44 6.20
CA ILE A 55 -0.08 4.72 7.00
C ILE A 55 -0.75 3.80 8.02
N LEU A 56 -1.94 4.17 8.48
CA LEU A 56 -2.72 3.40 9.45
C LEU A 56 -3.19 2.06 8.87
N VAL A 57 -3.53 2.01 7.58
CA VAL A 57 -3.78 0.75 6.85
C VAL A 57 -2.55 -0.18 6.85
N ALA A 58 -1.35 0.37 6.63
CA ALA A 58 -0.12 -0.43 6.62
C ALA A 58 0.21 -1.00 8.02
N ILE A 59 -0.06 -0.22 9.08
CA ILE A 59 0.11 -0.68 10.46
C ILE A 59 -0.93 -1.74 10.81
N LEU A 60 -2.19 -1.57 10.40
CA LEU A 60 -3.26 -2.55 10.64
C LEU A 60 -3.10 -3.85 9.84
N PHE A 61 -2.43 -3.82 8.69
CA PHE A 61 -2.10 -5.03 7.95
C PHE A 61 -1.26 -6.00 8.79
N LEU A 62 -0.38 -5.49 9.65
CA LEU A 62 0.55 -6.30 10.44
C LEU A 62 -0.14 -7.26 11.43
N PRO A 63 -1.05 -6.83 12.33
CA PRO A 63 -1.76 -7.75 13.22
C PRO A 63 -2.71 -8.69 12.47
N PHE A 64 -3.31 -8.28 11.35
CA PHE A 64 -4.14 -9.17 10.54
C PHE A 64 -3.34 -10.25 9.80
N ASP A 65 -2.14 -9.93 9.34
CA ASP A 65 -1.22 -10.93 8.77
C ASP A 65 -0.74 -11.91 9.88
N LEU A 66 -0.47 -11.39 11.08
CA LEU A 66 -0.11 -12.21 12.24
C LEU A 66 -1.27 -13.15 12.66
N GLU A 67 -2.52 -12.69 12.56
CA GLU A 67 -3.71 -13.51 12.81
C GLU A 67 -3.71 -14.78 11.94
N ILE A 68 -3.60 -14.61 10.63
CA ILE A 68 -3.63 -15.72 9.66
C ILE A 68 -2.39 -16.60 9.82
N SER A 69 -1.21 -15.99 10.00
CA SER A 69 0.04 -16.71 10.25
C SER A 69 -0.04 -17.58 11.52
N SER A 70 -0.73 -17.11 12.57
CA SER A 70 -0.92 -17.87 13.83
C SER A 70 -1.93 -19.00 13.72
N ILE A 71 -2.93 -18.88 12.83
CA ILE A 71 -3.90 -19.94 12.57
C ILE A 71 -3.23 -21.13 11.86
N LEU A 72 -2.28 -20.87 10.97
CA LEU A 72 -1.61 -21.84 10.12
C LEU A 72 -0.95 -23.03 10.89
N PRO A 73 -0.12 -22.83 11.94
CA PRO A 73 0.47 -23.94 12.69
C PRO A 73 -0.56 -24.79 13.43
N TYR A 74 -1.66 -24.19 13.91
CA TYR A 74 -2.74 -24.94 14.54
C TYR A 74 -3.47 -25.81 13.51
N VAL A 75 -3.76 -25.29 12.33
CA VAL A 75 -4.42 -26.03 11.23
C VAL A 75 -3.58 -27.20 10.74
N ILE A 76 -2.25 -27.07 10.72
CA ILE A 76 -1.34 -28.16 10.31
C ILE A 76 -1.28 -29.28 11.36
N SER A 77 -1.40 -28.96 12.66
CA SER A 77 -1.17 -29.92 13.75
C SER A 77 -2.31 -30.00 14.79
N PRO A 78 -3.58 -30.12 14.39
CA PRO A 78 -4.71 -30.09 15.33
C PRO A 78 -4.70 -31.29 16.28
N TYR A 79 -4.21 -32.45 15.81
CA TYR A 79 -4.15 -33.68 16.62
C TYR A 79 -3.14 -33.61 17.77
N ASN A 80 -2.04 -32.87 17.59
CA ASN A 80 -0.99 -32.76 18.61
C ASN A 80 -1.32 -31.70 19.66
N ASN A 81 -1.90 -30.58 19.22
CA ASN A 81 -2.25 -29.47 20.13
C ASN A 81 -3.62 -29.67 20.80
N GLY A 82 -4.50 -30.47 20.20
CA GLY A 82 -5.80 -30.84 20.74
C GLY A 82 -6.69 -29.63 21.11
N LEU A 83 -7.56 -29.83 22.09
CA LEU A 83 -8.45 -28.78 22.60
C LEU A 83 -7.70 -27.64 23.32
N TYR A 84 -6.52 -27.93 23.90
CA TYR A 84 -5.73 -26.93 24.60
C TYR A 84 -5.22 -25.84 23.66
N GLY A 85 -4.63 -26.25 22.52
CA GLY A 85 -4.20 -25.30 21.48
C GLY A 85 -5.36 -24.52 20.87
N LEU A 86 -6.51 -25.16 20.69
CA LEU A 86 -7.73 -24.49 20.21
C LEU A 86 -8.15 -23.35 21.15
N ILE A 87 -8.17 -23.60 22.47
CA ILE A 87 -8.58 -22.59 23.46
C ILE A 87 -7.63 -21.39 23.44
N ILE A 88 -6.32 -21.62 23.39
CA ILE A 88 -5.32 -20.55 23.31
C ILE A 88 -5.51 -19.74 22.03
N LEU A 89 -5.72 -20.42 20.89
CA LEU A 89 -5.95 -19.77 19.60
C LEU A 89 -7.23 -18.93 19.63
N ILE A 90 -8.33 -19.43 20.20
CA ILE A 90 -9.58 -18.68 20.33
C ILE A 90 -9.40 -17.43 21.19
N ILE A 91 -8.68 -17.54 22.33
CA ILE A 91 -8.39 -16.38 23.19
C ILE A 91 -7.55 -15.34 22.43
N PHE A 92 -6.54 -15.79 21.69
CA PHE A 92 -5.70 -14.92 20.88
C PHE A 92 -6.50 -14.20 19.78
N LEU A 93 -7.32 -14.93 19.01
CA LEU A 93 -8.18 -14.34 17.99
C LEU A 93 -9.18 -13.36 18.59
N PHE A 94 -9.77 -13.69 19.74
CA PHE A 94 -10.70 -12.81 20.43
C PHE A 94 -10.07 -11.46 20.81
N LEU A 95 -8.83 -11.49 21.33
CA LEU A 95 -8.09 -10.26 21.66
C LEU A 95 -7.84 -9.38 20.43
N LEU A 96 -7.47 -9.98 19.29
CA LEU A 96 -7.27 -9.24 18.03
C LEU A 96 -8.57 -8.66 17.49
N VAL A 97 -9.68 -9.40 17.55
CA VAL A 97 -11.00 -8.92 17.12
C VAL A 97 -11.45 -7.73 17.99
N VAL A 98 -11.26 -7.79 19.30
CA VAL A 98 -11.60 -6.67 20.20
C VAL A 98 -10.76 -5.44 19.86
N ALA A 99 -9.45 -5.60 19.65
CA ALA A 99 -8.58 -4.50 19.24
C ALA A 99 -9.03 -3.88 17.91
N PHE A 100 -9.43 -4.70 16.93
CA PHE A 100 -9.92 -4.22 15.65
C PHE A 100 -11.26 -3.48 15.75
N ILE A 101 -12.18 -3.95 16.60
CA ILE A 101 -13.46 -3.26 16.83
C ILE A 101 -13.22 -1.86 17.38
N VAL A 102 -12.29 -1.69 18.34
CA VAL A 102 -11.93 -0.37 18.88
C VAL A 102 -11.42 0.54 17.77
N GLU A 103 -10.57 0.04 16.88
CA GLU A 103 -10.03 0.83 15.78
C GLU A 103 -11.11 1.31 14.79
N ILE A 104 -12.09 0.45 14.47
CA ILE A 104 -13.23 0.82 13.62
C ILE A 104 -14.07 1.92 14.29
N GLN A 105 -14.30 1.81 15.59
CA GLN A 105 -15.06 2.81 16.35
C GLN A 105 -14.37 4.17 16.36
N LEU A 106 -13.03 4.20 16.38
CA LEU A 106 -12.24 5.41 16.27
C LEU A 106 -12.31 6.09 14.89
N LYS A 107 -12.94 5.46 13.89
CA LYS A 107 -13.05 5.97 12.51
C LYS A 107 -11.69 6.33 11.89
N ALA A 108 -10.60 5.71 12.35
CA ALA A 108 -9.23 6.02 11.96
C ALA A 108 -8.95 5.83 10.46
N LEU A 109 -9.79 5.04 9.78
CA LEU A 109 -9.72 4.74 8.35
C LEU A 109 -10.52 5.70 7.47
N GLN A 110 -11.25 6.67 8.04
CA GLN A 110 -12.03 7.61 7.26
C GLN A 110 -11.13 8.64 6.57
N LEU A 111 -11.29 8.74 5.25
CA LEU A 111 -10.63 9.76 4.44
C LEU A 111 -11.49 11.03 4.45
N ASN A 112 -11.16 11.95 5.36
CA ASN A 112 -11.78 13.27 5.36
C ASN A 112 -11.31 14.05 4.12
N ARG A 113 -12.30 14.59 3.40
CA ARG A 113 -12.06 15.55 2.32
C ARG A 113 -12.25 16.93 2.91
N GLU A 114 -11.15 17.55 3.33
CA GLU A 114 -11.15 18.97 3.61
C GLU A 114 -11.09 19.68 2.26
N PHE A 115 -12.26 20.15 1.82
CA PHE A 115 -12.31 21.16 0.78
C PHE A 115 -11.83 22.45 1.44
N VAL A 116 -10.68 22.94 1.02
CA VAL A 116 -10.33 24.33 1.27
C VAL A 116 -11.39 25.13 0.52
N ASP A 117 -12.36 25.69 1.24
CA ASP A 117 -13.17 26.77 0.70
C ASP A 117 -12.21 27.93 0.46
N ASP A 118 -11.81 28.09 -0.79
CA ASP A 118 -11.10 29.27 -1.22
C ASP A 118 -11.96 30.46 -0.78
N GLY A 119 -11.46 31.21 0.20
CA GLY A 119 -12.09 32.45 0.67
C GLY A 119 -12.29 33.46 -0.48
N PRO A 120 -12.57 34.74 -0.20
CA PRO A 120 -13.19 35.69 -1.15
C PRO A 120 -12.46 35.93 -2.50
N ILE A 121 -11.32 35.30 -2.76
CA ILE A 121 -10.61 35.27 -4.05
C ILE A 121 -11.47 34.60 -5.15
N SER A 122 -12.31 33.61 -4.84
CA SER A 122 -13.28 33.04 -5.80
C SER A 122 -14.37 34.06 -6.23
N ILE A 123 -14.71 35.02 -5.35
CA ILE A 123 -15.64 36.13 -5.65
C ILE A 123 -14.96 37.19 -6.53
N LEU A 124 -13.66 37.46 -6.34
CA LEU A 124 -12.91 38.41 -7.19
C LEU A 124 -12.81 37.94 -8.64
N TYR A 125 -12.77 36.64 -8.91
CA TYR A 125 -12.79 36.10 -10.27
C TYR A 125 -14.18 36.23 -10.93
N ASN A 126 -15.26 36.19 -10.16
CA ASN A 126 -16.64 36.31 -10.68
C ASN A 126 -17.12 37.76 -10.87
N ILE A 127 -16.38 38.76 -10.37
CA ILE A 127 -16.68 40.20 -10.58
C ILE A 127 -16.02 40.73 -11.88
N ASN A 128 -15.03 40.02 -12.43
CA ASN A 128 -14.28 40.43 -13.62
C ASN A 128 -14.73 39.70 -14.91
N LYS A 129 -15.94 39.14 -14.91
CA LYS A 129 -16.59 38.53 -16.08
C LYS A 129 -17.96 39.16 -16.26
#